data_AF-A0A563DAG6-F1
#
_entry.id   AF-A0A563DAG6-F1
#
_cell.length_a   1.000
_cell.length_b   1.000
_cell.length_c   1.000
_cell.angle_alpha   90.00
_cell.angle_beta   90.00
_cell.angle_gamma   90.00
#
_symmetry.space_group_name_H-M   'P 1'
#
loop_
_entity.id
_entity.type
_entity.pdbx_description
1 polymer ?
#
loop_
_entity_poly.entity_id
_entity_poly.type
_entity_poly.pdbx_seq_one_letter_code
_entity_poly.pdbx_strand_id
1 'polypeptide(L)'
;MKNSIKKISIRGRMYFCLVCLQNAFKQNNINNGESNLIINIIKEFLESNNLSDWEELANNIQPINILDEKFNINDFSFEHKLVLKLKIFYEHIPAYLTEMIDYTLDVGLNNLYGGTGEYSPLTLEPVLKIIDLCKENSIEFPDINNFLQYSYQDDDGWGFPIQLN
;
A
#
# COMPACT_ATOMS: atom_id res chain seq x y z
N MET A 1 13.59 13.18 -7.19
CA MET A 1 12.66 12.12 -6.72
C MET A 1 11.48 12.70 -5.95
N LYS A 2 11.64 13.24 -4.72
CA LYS A 2 10.53 13.84 -3.93
C LYS A 2 9.66 14.84 -4.71
N ASN A 3 10.27 15.77 -5.45
CA ASN A 3 9.53 16.74 -6.27
C ASN A 3 8.72 16.13 -7.43
N SER A 4 9.17 14.98 -7.96
CA SER A 4 8.42 14.25 -8.99
C SER A 4 7.22 13.54 -8.39
N ILE A 5 7.39 12.90 -7.22
CA ILE A 5 6.31 12.20 -6.50
C ILE A 5 5.19 13.15 -6.10
N LYS A 6 5.53 14.39 -5.69
CA LYS A 6 4.53 15.42 -5.39
C LYS A 6 3.56 15.68 -6.54
N LYS A 7 4.00 15.52 -7.79
CA LYS A 7 3.17 15.74 -8.98
C LYS A 7 2.27 14.55 -9.32
N ILE A 8 2.46 13.41 -8.64
CA ILE A 8 1.67 12.20 -8.83
C ILE A 8 0.51 12.22 -7.83
N SER A 9 -0.71 11.91 -8.30
CA SER A 9 -1.93 11.76 -7.51
C SER A 9 -1.80 10.69 -6.42
N ILE A 10 -2.73 10.68 -5.46
CA ILE A 10 -2.74 9.65 -4.40
C ILE A 10 -2.91 8.24 -4.98
N ARG A 11 -3.82 8.04 -5.95
CA ARG A 11 -3.94 6.75 -6.66
C ARG A 11 -2.66 6.41 -7.45
N GLY A 12 -2.03 7.38 -8.09
CA GLY A 12 -0.76 7.16 -8.78
C GLY A 12 0.38 6.78 -7.82
N ARG A 13 0.42 7.37 -6.62
CA ARG A 13 1.37 7.02 -5.55
C ARG A 13 1.12 5.61 -5.02
N MET A 14 -0.14 5.26 -4.76
CA MET A 14 -0.53 3.91 -4.36
C MET A 14 -0.12 2.89 -5.42
N TYR A 15 -0.33 3.20 -6.71
CA TYR A 15 0.07 2.31 -7.80
C TYR A 15 1.60 2.15 -7.86
N PHE A 16 2.37 3.24 -7.67
CA PHE A 16 3.81 3.16 -7.56
C PHE A 16 4.26 2.23 -6.41
N CYS A 17 3.66 2.37 -5.22
CA CYS A 17 3.94 1.52 -4.07
C CYS A 17 3.57 0.06 -4.32
N LEU A 18 2.44 -0.20 -4.97
CA LEU A 18 2.02 -1.55 -5.37
C LEU A 18 3.08 -2.23 -6.25
N VAL A 19 3.60 -1.53 -7.27
CA VAL A 19 4.63 -2.11 -8.16
C VAL A 19 5.92 -2.38 -7.39
N CYS A 20 6.32 -1.49 -6.46
CA CYS A 20 7.46 -1.72 -5.58
C CYS A 20 7.27 -2.98 -4.71
N LEU A 21 6.09 -3.14 -4.10
CA LEU A 21 5.75 -4.30 -3.28
C LEU A 21 5.74 -5.60 -4.11
N GLN A 22 5.19 -5.57 -5.33
CA GLN A 22 5.20 -6.72 -6.24
C GLN A 22 6.63 -7.14 -6.61
N ASN A 23 7.51 -6.18 -6.90
CA ASN A 23 8.92 -6.47 -7.15
C ASN A 23 9.62 -7.05 -5.92
N ALA A 24 9.29 -6.54 -4.73
CA ALA A 24 9.81 -7.04 -3.45
C ALA A 24 9.37 -8.50 -3.20
N PHE A 25 8.09 -8.83 -3.40
CA PHE A 25 7.61 -10.21 -3.30
C PHE A 25 8.26 -11.12 -4.33
N LYS A 26 8.38 -10.68 -5.58
CA LYS A 26 9.05 -11.43 -6.64
C LYS A 26 10.51 -11.75 -6.28
N GLN A 27 11.27 -10.77 -5.79
CA GLN A 27 12.66 -10.95 -5.35
C GLN A 27 12.80 -11.98 -4.23
N ASN A 28 11.80 -12.08 -3.34
CA ASN A 28 11.78 -13.05 -2.23
C ASN A 28 11.11 -14.37 -2.58
N ASN A 29 10.74 -14.59 -3.86
CA ASN A 29 9.99 -15.78 -4.30
C ASN A 29 8.65 -15.97 -3.56
N ILE A 30 8.00 -14.87 -3.17
CA ILE A 30 6.70 -14.87 -2.52
C ILE A 30 5.61 -14.79 -3.59
N ASN A 31 4.81 -15.85 -3.68
CA ASN A 31 3.60 -15.92 -4.51
C ASN A 31 2.65 -16.95 -3.90
N ASN A 32 1.94 -16.55 -2.84
CA ASN A 32 1.00 -17.40 -2.11
C ASN A 32 -0.36 -16.69 -1.95
N GLY A 33 -1.30 -17.33 -1.27
CA GLY A 33 -2.65 -16.80 -1.11
C GLY A 33 -2.67 -15.47 -0.36
N GLU A 34 -1.82 -15.33 0.66
CA GLU A 34 -1.71 -14.16 1.52
C GLU A 34 -1.14 -12.95 0.76
N SER A 35 -0.04 -13.14 0.00
CA SER A 35 0.51 -12.07 -0.84
C SER A 35 -0.46 -11.63 -1.94
N ASN A 36 -1.20 -12.56 -2.52
CA ASN A 36 -2.20 -12.27 -3.54
C ASN A 36 -3.41 -11.52 -2.97
N LEU A 37 -3.86 -11.87 -1.77
CA LEU A 37 -4.91 -11.14 -1.06
C LEU A 37 -4.52 -9.67 -0.82
N ILE A 38 -3.31 -9.44 -0.30
CA ILE A 38 -2.79 -8.09 -0.04
C ILE A 38 -2.75 -7.27 -1.33
N ILE A 39 -2.21 -7.84 -2.41
CA ILE A 39 -2.18 -7.18 -3.73
C ILE A 39 -3.59 -6.83 -4.18
N ASN A 40 -4.55 -7.75 -4.07
CA ASN A 40 -5.92 -7.51 -4.54
C ASN A 40 -6.60 -6.39 -3.74
N ILE A 41 -6.45 -6.36 -2.41
CA ILE A 41 -7.00 -5.27 -1.59
C ILE A 41 -6.37 -3.93 -1.96
N ILE A 42 -5.05 -3.88 -2.24
CA ILE A 42 -4.42 -2.64 -2.72
C ILE A 42 -4.96 -2.23 -4.10
N LYS A 43 -5.22 -3.18 -4.99
CA LYS A 43 -5.84 -2.89 -6.30
C LYS A 43 -7.25 -2.33 -6.17
N GLU A 44 -8.04 -2.79 -5.20
CA GLU A 44 -9.38 -2.26 -4.96
C GLU A 44 -9.37 -0.76 -4.66
N PHE A 45 -8.35 -0.24 -3.96
CA PHE A 45 -8.18 1.22 -3.79
C PHE A 45 -8.03 1.96 -5.12
N LEU A 46 -7.27 1.36 -6.05
CA LEU A 46 -6.95 1.96 -7.34
C LEU A 46 -8.19 2.01 -8.24
N GLU A 47 -9.06 1.00 -8.15
CA GLU A 47 -10.21 0.80 -9.04
C GLU A 47 -11.51 1.37 -8.48
N SER A 48 -11.63 1.49 -7.16
CA SER A 48 -12.89 1.86 -6.49
C SER A 48 -13.13 3.38 -6.41
N ASN A 49 -14.41 3.74 -6.47
CA ASN A 49 -14.92 5.06 -6.09
C ASN A 49 -15.49 5.09 -4.66
N ASN A 50 -15.68 3.92 -4.01
CA ASN A 50 -16.07 3.80 -2.61
C ASN A 50 -14.88 3.33 -1.77
N LEU A 51 -14.25 4.27 -1.07
CA LEU A 51 -13.07 3.98 -0.26
C LEU A 51 -13.40 3.61 1.20
N SER A 52 -14.66 3.74 1.62
CA SER A 52 -15.09 3.39 2.98
C SER A 52 -14.98 1.89 3.22
N ASP A 53 -15.47 1.09 2.27
CA ASP A 53 -15.38 -0.36 2.35
C ASP A 53 -13.91 -0.82 2.26
N TRP A 54 -13.11 -0.13 1.46
CA TRP A 54 -11.69 -0.41 1.34
C TRP A 54 -10.91 -0.18 2.64
N GLU A 55 -11.25 0.86 3.40
CA GLU A 55 -10.62 1.16 4.69
C GLU A 55 -10.73 -0.02 5.67
N GLU A 56 -11.92 -0.61 5.76
CA GLU A 56 -12.14 -1.79 6.60
C GLU A 56 -11.26 -2.95 6.15
N LEU A 57 -11.21 -3.23 4.84
CA LEU A 57 -10.37 -4.29 4.27
C LEU A 57 -8.88 -4.06 4.55
N ALA A 58 -8.41 -2.82 4.36
CA ALA A 58 -7.02 -2.44 4.61
C ALA A 58 -6.62 -2.64 6.08
N ASN A 59 -7.45 -2.18 7.02
CA ASN A 59 -7.21 -2.37 8.46
C ASN A 59 -7.15 -3.86 8.84
N ASN A 60 -7.93 -4.71 8.17
CA ASN A 60 -7.95 -6.16 8.41
C ASN A 60 -6.70 -6.89 7.94
N ILE A 61 -5.89 -6.29 7.07
CA ILE A 61 -4.66 -6.89 6.54
C ILE A 61 -3.39 -6.14 6.94
N GLN A 62 -3.50 -5.02 7.65
CA GLN A 62 -2.33 -4.20 7.97
C GLN A 62 -1.42 -4.94 8.98
N PRO A 63 -0.13 -5.20 8.63
CA PRO A 63 0.78 -5.92 9.51
C PRO A 63 0.90 -5.32 10.92
N ILE A 64 0.92 -3.99 11.06
CA ILE A 64 1.02 -3.35 12.39
C ILE A 64 -0.10 -3.78 13.34
N ASN A 65 -1.31 -4.03 12.82
CA ASN A 65 -2.46 -4.46 13.62
C ASN A 65 -2.38 -5.97 13.94
N ILE A 66 -1.89 -6.79 13.01
CA ILE A 66 -1.85 -8.25 13.13
C ILE A 66 -0.67 -8.73 13.99
N LEU A 67 0.44 -7.99 13.95
CA LEU A 67 1.65 -8.29 14.71
C LEU A 67 1.69 -7.58 16.09
N ASP A 68 0.68 -6.76 16.43
CA ASP A 68 0.60 -6.07 17.71
C ASP A 68 0.66 -7.05 18.90
N GLU A 69 1.36 -6.67 19.98
CA GLU A 69 1.46 -7.47 21.21
C GLU A 69 0.08 -7.70 21.87
N LYS A 70 -0.88 -6.80 21.65
CA LYS A 70 -2.26 -6.86 22.10
C LYS A 70 -3.20 -7.50 21.08
N PHE A 71 -2.66 -8.16 20.05
CA PHE A 71 -3.44 -8.83 19.02
C PHE A 71 -4.62 -9.61 19.61
N ASN A 72 -5.83 -9.23 19.18
CA ASN A 72 -7.06 -9.93 19.50
C ASN A 72 -7.80 -10.22 18.20
N ILE A 73 -7.98 -11.51 17.91
CA ILE A 73 -8.58 -11.99 16.68
C ILE A 73 -10.01 -11.47 16.45
N ASN A 74 -10.73 -11.09 17.52
CA ASN A 74 -12.09 -10.57 17.44
C ASN A 74 -12.15 -9.10 17.01
N ASP A 75 -11.01 -8.42 16.90
CA ASP A 75 -10.94 -7.02 16.43
C ASP A 75 -10.97 -6.94 14.89
N PHE A 76 -10.95 -8.10 14.21
CA PHE A 76 -10.92 -8.23 12.76
C PHE A 76 -12.29 -8.71 12.24
N SER A 77 -12.76 -8.13 11.14
CA SER A 77 -13.99 -8.56 10.47
C SER A 77 -13.77 -9.74 9.51
N PHE A 78 -12.53 -10.05 9.17
CA PHE A 78 -12.18 -11.26 8.41
C PHE A 78 -12.40 -12.54 9.21
N GLU A 79 -12.59 -13.65 8.48
CA GLU A 79 -12.63 -14.97 9.12
C GLU A 79 -11.36 -15.21 9.94
N HIS A 80 -11.51 -15.66 11.19
CA HIS A 80 -10.40 -15.92 12.11
C HIS A 80 -9.29 -16.77 11.47
N LYS A 81 -9.66 -17.78 10.68
CA LYS A 81 -8.68 -18.63 9.98
C LYS A 81 -7.82 -17.85 8.99
N LEU A 82 -8.39 -16.86 8.32
CA LEU A 82 -7.66 -15.99 7.40
C LEU A 82 -6.71 -15.06 8.16
N VAL A 83 -7.19 -14.43 9.24
CA VAL A 83 -6.36 -13.56 10.09
C VAL A 83 -5.14 -14.32 10.64
N LEU A 84 -5.34 -15.55 11.12
CA LEU A 84 -4.24 -16.40 11.59
C LEU A 84 -3.24 -16.76 10.48
N LYS A 85 -3.71 -16.99 9.25
CA LYS A 85 -2.83 -17.21 8.10
C LYS A 85 -2.00 -15.97 7.77
N LEU A 86 -2.61 -14.79 7.78
CA LEU A 86 -1.90 -13.53 7.59
C LEU A 86 -0.86 -13.31 8.68
N LYS A 87 -1.20 -13.56 9.94
CA LYS A 87 -0.26 -13.50 11.06
C LYS A 87 0.96 -14.40 10.84
N ILE A 88 0.73 -15.68 10.54
CA ILE A 88 1.81 -16.64 10.24
C ILE A 88 2.63 -16.15 9.05
N PHE A 89 1.98 -15.67 7.99
CA PHE A 89 2.67 -15.14 6.81
C PHE A 89 3.60 -13.98 7.20
N TYR A 90 3.12 -13.00 7.95
CA TYR A 90 3.91 -11.85 8.39
C TYR A 90 5.06 -12.22 9.32
N GLU A 91 4.88 -13.22 10.18
CA GLU A 91 5.95 -13.73 11.07
C GLU A 91 7.08 -14.46 10.31
N HIS A 92 6.84 -14.88 9.05
CA HIS A 92 7.79 -15.68 8.27
C HIS A 92 8.41 -14.95 7.07
N ILE A 93 7.96 -13.74 6.74
CA ILE A 93 8.59 -12.91 5.72
C ILE A 93 9.60 -11.93 6.34
N PRO A 94 10.58 -11.42 5.57
CA PRO A 94 11.45 -10.35 6.03
C PRO A 94 10.67 -9.15 6.58
N ALA A 95 11.11 -8.59 7.72
CA ALA A 95 10.45 -7.46 8.38
C ALA A 95 10.29 -6.23 7.47
N TYR A 96 11.26 -5.99 6.58
CA TYR A 96 11.13 -4.88 5.63
C TYR A 96 9.92 -5.04 4.70
N LEU A 97 9.45 -6.28 4.43
CA LEU A 97 8.25 -6.51 3.63
C LEU A 97 6.97 -6.20 4.40
N THR A 98 6.92 -6.50 5.70
CA THR A 98 5.78 -6.06 6.54
C THR A 98 5.72 -4.54 6.59
N GLU A 99 6.87 -3.87 6.74
CA GLU A 99 6.95 -2.41 6.66
C GLU A 99 6.52 -1.87 5.29
N MET A 100 6.92 -2.53 4.19
CA MET A 100 6.47 -2.13 2.85
C MET A 100 4.94 -2.27 2.68
N ILE A 101 4.33 -3.29 3.28
CA ILE A 101 2.87 -3.46 3.24
C ILE A 101 2.21 -2.34 4.05
N ASP A 102 2.66 -2.09 5.28
CA ASP A 102 2.15 -1.02 6.15
C ASP A 102 2.22 0.34 5.44
N TYR A 103 3.40 0.75 4.95
CA TYR A 103 3.56 2.03 4.27
C TYR A 103 2.76 2.13 2.97
N THR A 104 2.50 1.02 2.28
CA THR A 104 1.63 1.04 1.10
C THR A 104 0.18 1.29 1.51
N LEU A 105 -0.33 0.61 2.53
CA LEU A 105 -1.70 0.83 3.03
C LEU A 105 -1.88 2.23 3.61
N ASP A 106 -0.85 2.77 4.28
CA ASP A 106 -0.82 4.14 4.81
C ASP A 106 -1.00 5.22 3.74
N VAL A 107 -0.62 4.96 2.48
CA VAL A 107 -0.90 5.91 1.38
C VAL A 107 -2.40 6.10 1.19
N GLY A 108 -3.19 5.04 1.33
CA GLY A 108 -4.65 5.13 1.25
C GLY A 108 -5.27 5.60 2.56
N LEU A 109 -4.93 4.95 3.68
CA LEU A 109 -5.54 5.17 5.00
C LEU A 109 -5.35 6.61 5.49
N ASN A 110 -4.15 7.17 5.40
CA ASN A 110 -3.89 8.52 5.89
C ASN A 110 -4.59 9.60 5.06
N ASN A 111 -4.97 9.30 3.82
CA ASN A 111 -5.60 10.29 2.95
C ASN A 111 -7.11 10.41 3.15
N LEU A 112 -7.77 9.37 3.65
CA LEU A 112 -9.22 9.36 3.90
C LEU A 112 -9.64 10.50 4.84
N TYR A 113 -8.78 10.88 5.77
CA TYR A 113 -9.03 11.93 6.77
C TYR A 113 -8.10 13.13 6.65
N GLY A 114 -7.04 13.05 5.83
CA GLY A 114 -5.99 14.07 5.69
C GLY A 114 -6.25 15.14 4.62
N GLY A 115 -7.13 14.85 3.66
CA GLY A 115 -7.38 15.72 2.51
C GLY A 115 -6.17 15.86 1.57
N THR A 116 -6.32 16.66 0.51
CA THR A 116 -5.37 16.73 -0.61
C THR A 116 -4.55 18.02 -0.69
N GLY A 117 -4.51 18.84 0.38
CA GLY A 117 -3.93 20.19 0.43
C GLY A 117 -2.51 20.37 -0.17
N GLU A 118 -1.46 20.54 0.64
CA GLU A 118 -0.09 20.81 0.15
C GLU A 118 0.58 19.56 -0.46
N TYR A 119 -0.01 19.00 -1.53
CA TYR A 119 0.40 17.74 -2.15
C TYR A 119 0.26 16.52 -1.24
N SER A 120 -0.66 16.57 -0.27
CA SER A 120 -0.92 15.52 0.74
C SER A 120 0.39 14.94 1.33
N PRO A 121 1.06 15.68 2.23
CA PRO A 121 2.29 15.21 2.87
C PRO A 121 2.12 13.84 3.54
N LEU A 122 0.93 13.57 4.06
CA LEU A 122 0.56 12.31 4.72
C LEU A 122 0.61 11.09 3.80
N THR A 123 0.47 11.27 2.48
CA THR A 123 0.67 10.20 1.50
C THR A 123 2.05 10.22 0.86
N LEU A 124 2.72 11.38 0.87
CA LEU A 124 4.07 11.51 0.34
C LEU A 124 5.10 10.79 1.22
N GLU A 125 5.01 10.93 2.53
CA GLU A 125 6.00 10.36 3.45
C GLU A 125 6.04 8.81 3.40
N PRO A 126 4.91 8.08 3.42
CA PRO A 126 4.93 6.62 3.23
C PRO A 126 5.56 6.19 1.90
N VAL A 127 5.30 6.91 0.80
CA VAL A 127 5.93 6.62 -0.51
C VAL A 127 7.45 6.78 -0.44
N LEU A 128 7.95 7.80 0.27
CA LEU A 128 9.39 7.98 0.46
C LEU A 128 10.00 6.85 1.28
N LYS A 129 9.28 6.36 2.30
CA LYS A 129 9.70 5.18 3.08
C LYS A 129 9.79 3.92 2.23
N ILE A 130 8.83 3.67 1.36
CA ILE A 130 8.90 2.56 0.38
C ILE A 130 10.14 2.66 -0.49
N ILE A 131 10.44 3.86 -1.01
CA ILE A 131 11.61 4.08 -1.86
C ILE A 131 12.91 3.80 -1.10
N ASP A 132 13.00 4.22 0.16
CA ASP A 132 14.19 3.98 0.98
C ASP A 132 14.35 2.48 1.28
N LEU A 133 13.26 1.78 1.63
CA LEU A 133 13.27 0.31 1.78
C LEU A 133 13.69 -0.40 0.49
N CYS A 134 13.24 0.06 -0.67
CA CYS A 134 13.68 -0.50 -1.95
C CYS A 134 15.19 -0.32 -2.16
N LYS A 135 15.75 0.86 -1.86
CA LYS A 135 17.20 1.09 -1.98
C LYS A 135 17.99 0.22 -1.00
N GLU A 136 17.59 0.19 0.26
CA GLU A 136 18.26 -0.54 1.34
C GLU A 136 18.31 -2.04 1.06
N ASN A 137 17.26 -2.58 0.44
CA ASN A 137 17.13 -4.01 0.15
C ASN A 137 17.40 -4.37 -1.32
N SER A 138 17.99 -3.44 -2.09
CA SER A 138 18.35 -3.62 -3.51
C SER A 138 17.17 -4.09 -4.39
N ILE A 139 15.97 -3.61 -4.08
CA ILE A 139 14.75 -3.88 -4.82
C ILE A 139 14.65 -2.89 -5.97
N GLU A 140 14.44 -3.41 -7.17
CA GLU A 140 14.13 -2.58 -8.33
C GLU A 140 12.75 -1.91 -8.13
N PHE A 141 12.72 -0.57 -8.12
CA PHE A 141 11.48 0.21 -8.17
C PHE A 141 11.28 0.79 -9.57
N PRO A 142 10.03 0.97 -10.03
CA PRO A 142 9.77 1.33 -11.42
C PRO A 142 10.20 2.77 -11.73
N ASP A 143 10.43 3.08 -13.01
CA ASP A 143 10.70 4.47 -13.42
C ASP A 143 9.50 5.36 -13.08
N ILE A 144 9.75 6.36 -12.23
CA ILE A 144 8.77 7.34 -11.78
C ILE A 144 8.10 8.09 -12.95
N ASN A 145 8.79 8.24 -14.08
CA ASN A 145 8.23 8.92 -15.25
C ASN A 145 6.97 8.20 -15.78
N ASN A 146 6.87 6.88 -15.60
CA ASN A 146 5.68 6.11 -15.98
C ASN A 146 4.44 6.46 -15.16
N PHE A 147 4.62 7.14 -14.02
CA PHE A 147 3.54 7.52 -13.10
C PHE A 147 3.18 9.01 -13.17
N LEU A 148 3.99 9.84 -13.86
CA LEU A 148 3.69 11.27 -14.01
C LEU A 148 2.41 11.56 -14.80
N GLN A 149 1.90 10.58 -15.54
CA GLN A 149 0.60 10.64 -16.20
C GLN A 149 -0.58 10.65 -15.21
N TYR A 150 -0.39 10.15 -13.98
CA TYR A 150 -1.39 10.20 -12.93
C TYR A 150 -1.22 11.51 -12.14
N SER A 151 -1.76 12.60 -12.67
CA SER A 151 -1.46 13.95 -12.19
C SER A 151 -2.12 14.28 -10.85
N TYR A 152 -1.39 14.95 -9.94
CA TYR A 152 -1.97 15.53 -8.72
C TYR A 152 -2.95 16.68 -9.01
N GLN A 153 -3.09 17.12 -10.25
CA GLN A 153 -4.13 18.09 -10.62
C GLN A 153 -5.48 17.41 -10.94
N ASP A 154 -5.50 16.08 -11.04
CA ASP A 154 -6.71 15.33 -11.34
C ASP A 154 -7.49 14.99 -10.07
N ASP A 155 -8.81 15.14 -10.12
CA ASP A 155 -9.74 14.78 -9.03
C ASP A 155 -9.30 15.37 -7.67
N ASP A 156 -9.02 16.67 -7.66
CA ASP A 156 -8.50 17.41 -6.50
C ASP A 156 -7.27 16.76 -5.83
N GLY A 157 -6.43 16.06 -6.61
CA GLY A 157 -5.22 15.39 -6.13
C GLY A 157 -5.38 13.89 -5.85
N TRP A 158 -6.61 13.37 -5.78
CA TRP A 158 -6.86 11.93 -5.66
C TRP A 158 -6.44 11.16 -6.90
N GLY A 159 -6.62 11.77 -8.07
CA GLY A 159 -6.49 11.11 -9.38
C GLY A 159 -7.68 10.21 -9.69
N PHE A 160 -7.95 9.96 -10.97
CA PHE A 160 -9.04 9.07 -11.38
C PHE A 160 -8.73 7.59 -11.08
N PRO A 161 -9.77 6.73 -10.99
CA PRO A 161 -9.58 5.28 -10.88
C PRO A 161 -8.68 4.71 -11.99
N ILE A 162 -7.80 3.78 -11.60
CA ILE A 162 -6.82 3.13 -12.48
C ILE A 162 -7.24 1.67 -12.64
N GLN A 163 -7.63 1.29 -13.84
CA GLN A 163 -7.94 -0.11 -14.19
C GLN A 163 -6.63 -0.86 -14.47
N LEU A 164 -6.36 -1.92 -13.71
CA LEU A 164 -5.17 -2.74 -13.90
C LEU A 164 -5.54 -4.02 -14.67
N ASN A 165 -4.90 -4.21 -15.82
CA ASN A 165 -5.07 -5.42 -16.65
C ASN A 165 -4.43 -6.67 -16.03
#